data_AF-A0A965D608-F1
#
_entry.id   AF-A0A965D608-F1
#
_cell.length_a   1.000
_cell.length_b   1.000
_cell.length_c   1.000
_cell.angle_alpha   90.00
_cell.angle_beta   90.00
_cell.angle_gamma   90.00
#
_symmetry.space_group_name_H-M   'P 1'
#
loop_
_entity.id
_entity.type
_entity.pdbx_description
1 polymer ?
#
loop_
_entity_poly.entity_id
_entity_poly.type
_entity_poly.pdbx_seq_one_letter_code
_entity_poly.pdbx_strand_id
1 'polypeptide(L)' 'MDLQLAQQHILITGGSKGIGLACAEAFLQEGARVTLVSRDPANLSQGAA' A
#
# COMPACT_ATOMS: atom_id res chain seq x y z
N MET A 1 9.29 7.49 14.90
CA MET A 1 10.35 6.46 14.93
C MET A 1 10.85 6.34 13.51
N ASP A 2 12.16 6.27 13.27
CA ASP A 2 12.66 6.07 11.90
C ASP A 2 12.69 4.57 11.58
N LEU A 3 11.85 4.14 10.64
CA LEU A 3 11.73 2.75 10.20
C LEU A 3 12.61 2.42 8.98
N GLN A 4 13.30 3.41 8.41
CA GLN A 4 14.22 3.24 7.27
C GLN A 4 13.55 2.62 6.02
N LEU A 5 12.30 2.97 5.73
CA LEU A 5 11.51 2.35 4.64
C LEU A 5 11.52 3.14 3.32
N ALA A 6 12.10 4.34 3.28
CA ALA A 6 12.01 5.27 2.14
C ALA A 6 12.55 4.74 0.80
N GLN A 7 13.42 3.73 0.81
CA GLN A 7 13.97 3.12 -0.42
C GLN A 7 13.41 1.71 -0.69
N GLN A 8 12.48 1.25 0.16
CA GLN A 8 11.92 -0.08 0.07
C GLN A 8 10.70 -0.10 -0.87
N HIS A 9 10.51 -1.23 -1.55
CA HIS A 9 9.31 -1.49 -2.35
C HIS A 9 8.49 -2.59 -1.68
N ILE A 10 7.29 -2.25 -1.23
CA ILE A 10 6.38 -3.14 -0.51
C ILE A 10 5.29 -3.65 -1.46
N LEU A 11 5.12 -4.97 -1.52
CA LEU A 11 4.02 -5.64 -2.22
C LEU A 11 2.94 -6.03 -1.21
N ILE A 12 1.72 -5.53 -1.39
CA ILE A 12 0.61 -5.80 -0.48
C ILE A 12 -0.50 -6.54 -1.24
N THR A 13 -0.77 -7.77 -0.82
CA THR A 13 -1.91 -8.55 -1.31
C THR A 13 -3.17 -8.19 -0.52
N GLY A 14 -4.33 -8.22 -1.17
CA GLY A 14 -5.57 -7.72 -0.57
C GLY A 14 -5.52 -6.22 -0.25
N GLY A 15 -4.66 -5.46 -0.92
CA GLY A 15 -4.33 -4.08 -0.57
C GLY A 15 -5.37 -3.02 -0.94
N SER A 16 -6.48 -3.40 -1.58
CA SER A 16 -7.45 -2.44 -2.11
C SER A 16 -8.45 -1.89 -1.08
N LYS A 17 -8.52 -2.45 0.13
CA LYS A 17 -9.40 -1.98 1.22
C LYS A 17 -9.00 -2.54 2.59
N GLY A 18 -9.62 -2.00 3.64
CA GLY A 18 -9.46 -2.50 5.01
C GLY A 18 -8.01 -2.41 5.48
N ILE A 19 -7.53 -3.46 6.16
CA ILE A 19 -6.19 -3.49 6.74
C ILE A 19 -5.09 -3.35 5.68
N GLY A 20 -5.25 -4.01 4.52
CA GLY A 20 -4.25 -3.94 3.45
C GLY A 20 -4.05 -2.51 2.93
N LEU A 21 -5.13 -1.74 2.79
CA LEU A 21 -5.06 -0.34 2.39
C LEU A 21 -4.46 0.53 3.49
N ALA A 22 -4.86 0.34 4.75
CA ALA A 22 -4.28 1.07 5.88
C ALA A 22 -2.78 0.82 6.03
N CYS A 23 -2.31 -0.41 5.78
CA CYS A 23 -0.88 -0.71 5.73
C CYS A 23 -0.20 0.03 4.57
N ALA A 24 -0.81 0.07 3.39
CA ALA A 24 -0.27 0.79 2.23
C ALA A 24 -0.05 2.26 2.54
N GLU A 25 -1.06 2.92 3.12
CA GLU A 25 -1.00 4.32 3.54
C GLU A 25 0.13 4.56 4.54
N ALA A 26 0.27 3.70 5.55
CA ALA A 26 1.35 3.81 6.53
C ALA A 26 2.74 3.65 5.88
N PHE A 27 2.92 2.70 4.96
CA PHE A 27 4.19 2.53 4.26
C PHE A 27 4.52 3.71 3.33
N LEU A 28 3.51 4.29 2.68
CA LEU A 28 3.69 5.49 1.86
C LEU A 28 4.09 6.71 2.70
N GLN A 29 3.53 6.86 3.91
CA GLN A 29 3.91 7.92 4.85
C GLN A 29 5.38 7.82 5.29
N GLU A 30 5.91 6.59 5.37
CA GLU A 30 7.33 6.32 5.64
C GLU A 30 8.23 6.47 4.40
N GLY A 31 7.67 6.95 3.27
CA GLY A 31 8.39 7.22 2.03
C GLY A 31 8.64 5.99 1.16
N ALA A 32 8.08 4.82 1.50
CA ALA A 32 8.25 3.62 0.71
C ALA A 32 7.50 3.69 -0.62
N ARG A 33 7.86 2.82 -1.56
CA ARG A 33 7.07 2.54 -2.76
C ARG A 33 6.13 1.38 -2.48
N VAL A 34 4.89 1.43 -2.95
CA VAL A 34 3.91 0.37 -2.71
C VAL A 34 3.27 -0.13 -4.01
N THR A 35 3.12 -1.45 -4.14
CA THR A 35 2.27 -2.09 -5.15
C THR A 35 1.13 -2.83 -4.46
N LEU A 36 -0.10 -2.53 -4.88
CA LEU A 36 -1.30 -3.21 -4.39
C LEU A 36 -1.71 -4.34 -5.33
N VAL A 37 -2.13 -5.46 -4.76
CA VAL A 37 -2.73 -6.59 -5.49
C VAL A 37 -4.11 -6.86 -4.92
N SER A 38 -5.10 -6.93 -5.81
CA SER A 38 -6.48 -7.27 -5.48
C SER A 38 -7.14 -7.93 -6.69
N ARG A 39 -8.20 -8.71 -6.45
CA ARG A 39 -8.94 -9.41 -7.50
C ARG A 39 -9.87 -8.49 -8.29
N ASP A 40 -10.26 -7.36 -7.69
CA ASP A 40 -11.23 -6.44 -8.26
C ASP A 40 -10.51 -5.15 -8.72
N PRO A 41 -10.48 -4.87 -10.03
CA PRO A 41 -9.88 -3.67 -10.58
C PRO A 41 -10.53 -2.37 -10.10
N ALA A 42 -11.84 -2.37 -9.81
CA ALA A 42 -12.54 -1.17 -9.35
C ALA A 42 -12.14 -0.80 -7.92
N ASN A 43 -11.93 -1.80 -7.05
CA ASN A 43 -11.39 -1.54 -5.72
C ASN A 43 -9.92 -1.09 -5.79
N LEU A 44 -9.14 -1.60 -6.74
CA LEU A 44 -7.74 -1.16 -6.94
C LEU A 44 -7.66 0.30 -7.37
N SER A 45 -8.52 0.75 -8.29
CA SER A 45 -8.51 2.15 -8.72
C SER A 45 -8.93 3.10 -7.60
N GLN A 46 -9.88 2.70 -6.74
CA GLN A 46 -10.26 3.49 -5.56
C GLN A 46 -9.16 3.57 -4.51
N GLY A 47 -8.48 2.45 -4.22
CA GLY A 47 -7.44 2.39 -3.19
C GLY A 47 -6.06 2.90 -3.63
N ALA A 48 -5.88 3.25 -4.90
CA ALA A 48 -4.62 3.78 -5.44
C ALA A 48 -4.65 5.30 -5.70
N ALA A 49 -5.76 5.96 -5.37
CA ALA A 49 -5.92 7.43 -5.45
C ALA A 49 -5.30 8.12 -4.23
#